data_AF-A0A1J1LTA0-F1
#
_entry.id   AF-A0A1J1LTA0-F1
#
_cell.length_a   1.000
_cell.length_b   1.000
_cell.length_c   1.000
_cell.angle_alpha   90.00
_cell.angle_beta   90.00
_cell.angle_gamma   90.00
#
_symmetry.space_group_name_H-M   'P 1'
#
loop_
_entity.id
_entity.type
_entity.pdbx_description
1 polymer ?
#
loop_
_entity_poly.entity_id
_entity_poly.type
_entity_poly.pdbx_seq_one_letter_code
_entity_poly.pdbx_strand_id
1 'polypeptide(L)' 'MRAVNRHFHRNPSLKSPIVDALEDGFEAGVDLALRDTNLPLRTFPTQCPYKFEEVLADSFICDTRQDWE' A
#
# COMPACT_ATOMS: atom_id res chain seq x y z
N MET A 1 -8.35 -3.47 -5.18
CA MET A 1 -8.82 -2.13 -4.75
C MET A 1 -10.32 -1.96 -4.57
N ARG A 2 -11.19 -2.51 -5.43
CA ARG A 2 -12.66 -2.34 -5.28
C ARG A 2 -13.25 -2.78 -3.94
N ALA A 3 -12.73 -3.83 -3.31
CA ALA A 3 -13.21 -4.30 -2.01
C ALA A 3 -12.86 -3.33 -0.87
N VAL A 4 -11.63 -2.83 -0.83
CA VAL A 4 -11.14 -1.86 0.16
C VAL A 4 -11.94 -0.56 0.10
N ASN A 5 -12.14 -0.02 -1.09
CA ASN A 5 -12.99 1.16 -1.29
C ASN A 5 -14.43 0.94 -0.78
N ARG A 6 -15.02 -0.24 -1.01
CA ARG A 6 -16.39 -0.54 -0.56
C ARG A 6 -16.49 -0.63 0.97
N HIS A 7 -15.44 -1.10 1.65
CA HIS A 7 -15.37 -1.13 3.11
C HIS A 7 -15.25 0.27 3.72
N PHE A 8 -14.42 1.16 3.15
CA PHE A 8 -14.30 2.55 3.61
C PHE A 8 -15.58 3.38 3.44
N HIS A 9 -16.34 3.15 2.38
CA HIS A 9 -17.63 3.84 2.18
C HIS A 9 -18.70 3.43 3.18
N ARG A 10 -18.65 2.20 3.70
CA ARG A 10 -19.62 1.68 4.67
C ARG A 10 -19.32 2.06 6.11
N ASN A 11 -18.07 2.38 6.43
CA ASN A 11 -17.63 2.71 7.78
C ASN A 11 -16.74 3.97 7.76
N PRO A 12 -17.33 5.17 7.74
CA PRO A 12 -16.57 6.41 7.71
C PRO A 12 -15.71 6.65 8.96
N SER A 13 -15.97 5.97 10.08
CA SER A 13 -15.12 5.98 11.28
C SER A 13 -13.75 5.32 11.06
N LEU A 14 -13.64 4.41 10.08
CA LEU A 14 -12.36 3.84 9.67
C LEU A 14 -11.48 4.85 8.95
N LYS A 15 -11.98 6.06 8.64
CA LYS A 15 -11.14 7.12 8.07
C LYS A 15 -10.16 7.73 9.06
N SER A 16 -10.41 7.61 10.36
CA SER A 16 -9.55 8.19 11.39
C SER A 16 -8.18 7.50 11.51
N PRO A 17 -8.06 6.16 11.46
CA PRO A 17 -6.75 5.47 11.49
C PRO A 17 -6.15 5.20 10.09
N ILE A 18 -6.61 5.86 9.03
CA ILE A 18 -6.12 5.56 7.66
C ILE A 18 -4.63 5.82 7.50
N VAL A 19 -4.13 6.91 8.07
CA VAL A 19 -2.72 7.29 7.96
C VAL A 19 -1.85 6.29 8.69
N ASP A 20 -2.23 5.94 9.92
CA ASP A 20 -1.52 4.93 10.71
C ASP A 20 -1.54 3.56 10.01
N ALA A 21 -2.70 3.14 9.48
CA ALA A 21 -2.82 1.89 8.73
C ALA A 21 -2.01 1.89 7.42
N LEU A 22 -1.78 3.06 6.83
CA LEU A 22 -0.96 3.20 5.63
C LEU A 22 0.53 3.08 5.98
N GLU A 23 0.97 3.68 7.07
CA GLU A 23 2.34 3.52 7.59
C GLU A 23 2.60 2.07 7.99
N ASP A 24 1.73 1.46 8.78
CA ASP A 24 1.81 0.04 9.17
C ASP A 24 1.89 -0.88 7.94
N GLY A 25 1.05 -0.61 6.93
CA GLY A 25 1.05 -1.38 5.68
C GLY A 25 2.33 -1.21 4.87
N PHE A 26 2.91 -0.01 4.87
CA PHE A 26 4.18 0.25 4.20
C PHE A 26 5.34 -0.47 4.89
N GLU A 27 5.43 -0.41 6.22
CA GLU A 27 6.45 -1.11 7.00
C GLU A 27 6.38 -2.63 6.77
N ALA A 28 5.18 -3.22 6.81
CA ALA A 28 4.98 -4.62 6.52
C ALA A 28 5.40 -4.99 5.07
N GLY A 29 5.16 -4.10 4.11
CA GLY A 29 5.60 -4.27 2.72
C GLY A 29 7.12 -4.24 2.56
N VAL A 30 7.79 -3.34 3.28
CA VAL A 30 9.26 -3.28 3.33
C VAL A 30 9.81 -4.57 3.94
N ASP A 31 9.25 -5.06 5.04
CA ASP A 31 9.66 -6.33 5.68
C ASP A 31 9.56 -7.53 4.73
N LEU A 32 8.48 -7.61 3.96
CA LEU A 32 8.32 -8.65 2.93
C LEU A 32 9.38 -8.51 1.84
N ALA A 33 9.59 -7.30 1.32
CA ALA A 33 10.60 -7.04 0.29
C ALA A 33 12.02 -7.37 0.77
N LEU A 34 12.37 -7.07 2.01
CA LEU A 34 13.66 -7.44 2.60
C LEU A 34 13.88 -8.95 2.61
N ARG A 35 12.86 -9.70 3.04
CA ARG A 35 12.90 -11.16 3.12
C ARG A 35 13.03 -11.80 1.74
N ASP A 36 12.32 -11.27 0.75
CA ASP A 36 12.24 -11.88 -0.57
C ASP A 36 13.40 -11.46 -1.50
N THR A 37 13.92 -10.24 -1.36
CA THR A 37 14.91 -9.67 -2.28
C THR A 37 16.33 -9.58 -1.72
N ASN A 38 16.49 -9.76 -0.40
CA ASN A 38 17.75 -9.58 0.33
C ASN A 38 18.41 -8.20 0.08
N LEU A 39 17.61 -7.19 -0.29
CA LEU A 39 18.08 -5.82 -0.45
C LEU A 39 18.39 -5.21 0.93
N PRO A 40 19.38 -4.31 1.04
CA PRO A 40 19.63 -3.58 2.28
C PRO A 40 18.46 -2.69 2.67
N LEU A 41 18.16 -2.58 3.98
CA LEU A 41 17.12 -1.68 4.50
C LEU A 41 17.28 -0.22 4.04
N ARG A 42 18.53 0.25 3.91
CA ARG A 42 18.86 1.59 3.38
C ARG A 42 18.40 1.86 1.94
N THR A 43 18.02 0.82 1.19
CA THR A 43 17.48 0.94 -0.16
C THR A 43 16.01 1.38 -0.13
N PHE A 44 15.33 1.18 0.99
CA PHE A 44 13.93 1.55 1.16
C PHE A 44 13.80 2.92 1.82
N PRO A 45 12.76 3.71 1.49
CA PRO A 45 12.41 4.91 2.22
C PRO A 45 12.14 4.60 3.69
N THR A 46 12.52 5.52 4.59
CA THR A 46 12.29 5.38 6.04
C THR A 46 10.85 5.68 6.47
N GLN A 47 10.06 6.29 5.60
CA GLN A 47 8.65 6.64 5.80
C GLN A 47 7.89 6.36 4.51
N CYS A 48 6.59 6.07 4.61
CA CYS A 48 5.75 5.86 3.44
C CYS A 48 5.74 7.13 2.56
N PRO A 49 6.23 7.07 1.31
CA PRO A 49 6.29 8.25 0.45
C PRO A 49 4.94 8.53 -0.24
N TYR A 50 3.96 7.64 -0.08
CA TYR A 50 2.72 7.66 -0.85
C TYR A 50 1.57 8.21 -0.02
N LYS A 51 0.67 8.95 -0.67
CA LYS A 51 -0.59 9.36 -0.06
C LYS A 51 -1.61 8.26 -0.18
N PHE A 52 -2.58 8.25 0.74
CA PHE A 52 -3.65 7.27 0.74
C PHE A 52 -4.45 7.27 -0.57
N GLU A 53 -4.74 8.45 -1.13
CA GLU A 53 -5.45 8.59 -2.40
C GLU A 53 -4.66 8.01 -3.57
N GLU A 54 -3.34 8.14 -3.55
CA GLU A 54 -2.45 7.58 -4.57
C GLU A 54 -2.45 6.06 -4.49
N VAL A 55 -2.22 5.51 -3.29
CA VAL A 55 -2.20 4.06 -3.09
C VAL A 55 -3.52 3.43 -3.51
N LEU A 56 -4.67 4.06 -3.23
CA LEU A 56 -5.98 3.56 -3.60
C LEU A 56 -6.37 3.76 -5.08
N ALA A 57 -5.65 4.58 -5.84
CA ALA A 57 -5.99 4.82 -7.23
C ALA A 57 -5.71 3.56 -8.07
N ASP A 58 -6.72 3.12 -8.83
CA ASP A 58 -6.60 1.95 -9.72
C ASP A 58 -5.49 2.12 -10.78
N SER A 59 -5.06 3.35 -11.06
CA SER A 59 -3.97 3.68 -12.00
C SER A 59 -2.57 3.70 -11.37
N PHE A 60 -2.46 3.59 -10.05
CA PHE A 60 -1.21 3.78 -9.33
C PHE A 60 -0.40 2.49 -9.20
N ILE A 61 -1.08 1.35 -9.04
CA ILE A 61 -0.45 0.03 -9.07
C ILE A 61 -0.29 -0.39 -10.53
N CYS A 62 0.87 -0.99 -10.87
CA CYS A 62 1.12 -1.54 -12.21
C CYS A 62 -0.10 -2.30 -12.73
N ASP A 63 -0.45 -2.03 -13.99
CA ASP A 63 -1.53 -2.75 -14.65
C ASP A 63 -1.06 -4.17 -14.97
N THR A 64 -1.19 -5.08 -13.99
CA THR A 64 -0.83 -6.50 -14.15
C THR A 64 -1.83 -7.27 -15.02
N ARG A 65 -2.80 -6.59 -15.65
CA ARG A 65 -3.73 -7.20 -16.60
C ARG A 65 -3.02 -7.84 -17.80
N GLN A 66 -1.77 -7.49 -18.06
CA GLN A 66 -0.96 -8.04 -19.17
C GLN A 66 0.12 -9.04 -18.73
N ASP A 67 0.28 -9.35 -17.44
CA ASP A 67 1.35 -10.24 -16.96
C ASP A 67 1.04 -11.75 -17.15
N TRP A 68 -0.05 -12.08 -17.85
CA TRP A 68 -0.52 -13.47 -18.05
C TRP A 68 -0.65 -13.86 -19.54
N GLU A 69 -0.04 -13.13 -20.47
CA GLU A 69 0.10 -13.55 -21.89
C GLU A 69 1.34 -14.43 -22.13
#